data_AF-A0A139N8X3-F1
#
_entry.id   AF-A0A139N8X3-F1
#
_cell.length_a   1.000
_cell.length_b   1.000
_cell.length_c   1.000
_cell.angle_alpha   90.00
_cell.angle_beta   90.00
_cell.angle_gamma   90.00
#
_symmetry.space_group_name_H-M   'P 1'
#
loop_
_entity.id
_entity.type
_entity.pdbx_description
1 polymer ?
#
loop_
_entity_poly.entity_id
_entity_poly.type
_entity_poly.pdbx_seq_one_letter_code
_entity_poly.pdbx_strand_id
1 'polypeptide(L)' 'MINLTQNPFYLTEEQSAEVIQLANRLTDEEKVGQLFCLLGSIYSDDELNRLVSDYHVSGFLFRPMPADDLQKK' A
#
# COMPACT_ATOMS: atom_id res chain seq x y z
N MET A 1 12.89 3.52 -16.27
CA MET A 1 12.68 3.74 -14.82
C MET A 1 12.08 5.14 -14.65
N ILE A 2 11.03 5.29 -13.84
CA ILE A 2 10.28 6.56 -13.72
C ILE A 2 11.14 7.59 -12.97
N ASN A 3 11.09 8.87 -13.38
CA ASN A 3 11.74 9.94 -12.65
C ASN A 3 10.82 10.46 -11.53
N LEU A 4 11.13 10.09 -10.29
CA LEU A 4 10.33 10.44 -9.11
C LEU A 4 10.56 11.88 -8.61
N THR A 5 11.58 12.59 -9.10
CA THR A 5 11.84 13.98 -8.69
C THR A 5 10.99 15.00 -9.42
N GLN A 6 10.28 14.57 -10.46
CA GLN A 6 9.45 15.42 -11.31
C GLN A 6 7.97 15.25 -10.97
N ASN A 7 7.13 16.09 -11.57
CA ASN A 7 5.68 15.91 -11.54
C ASN A 7 5.30 14.48 -11.97
N PRO A 8 4.37 13.80 -11.26
CA PRO A 8 3.53 14.29 -10.15
C PRO A 8 4.11 14.06 -8.75
N PHE A 9 5.31 13.51 -8.63
CA PHE A 9 5.82 12.95 -7.37
C PHE A 9 6.68 13.94 -6.58
N TYR A 10 7.51 14.74 -7.26
CA TYR A 10 8.34 15.79 -6.66
C TYR A 10 9.18 15.32 -5.45
N LEU A 11 9.64 14.06 -5.46
CA LEU A 11 10.49 13.53 -4.39
C LEU A 11 11.89 14.15 -4.44
N THR A 12 12.58 14.21 -3.30
CA THR A 12 14.02 14.48 -3.29
C THR A 12 14.79 13.32 -3.92
N GLU A 13 16.06 13.54 -4.28
CA GLU A 13 16.92 12.45 -4.76
C GLU A 13 17.07 11.35 -3.72
N GLU A 14 17.19 11.71 -2.44
CA GLU A 14 17.27 10.80 -1.31
C GLU A 14 16.00 9.93 -1.20
N GLN A 15 14.82 10.56 -1.17
CA GLN A 15 13.53 9.85 -1.14
C GLN A 15 13.34 8.94 -2.36
N SER A 16 13.74 9.42 -3.53
CA SER A 16 13.67 8.62 -4.76
C SER A 16 14.54 7.37 -4.65
N ALA A 17 15.78 7.53 -4.16
CA ALA A 17 16.69 6.41 -3.95
C ALA A 17 16.14 5.41 -2.93
N GLU A 18 15.54 5.87 -1.84
CA GLU A 18 14.92 5.00 -0.82
C GLU A 18 13.77 4.17 -1.39
N VAL A 19 12.86 4.78 -2.15
CA VAL A 19 11.74 4.08 -2.79
C VAL A 19 12.26 3.00 -3.74
N ILE A 20 13.26 3.33 -4.55
CA ILE A 20 13.89 2.39 -5.49
C ILE A 20 14.55 1.24 -4.74
N GLN A 21 15.30 1.53 -3.68
CA GLN A 21 15.95 0.51 -2.88
C GLN A 21 14.94 -0.40 -2.19
N LEU A 22 13.84 0.15 -1.65
CA LEU A 22 12.76 -0.64 -1.07
C LEU A 22 12.16 -1.59 -2.11
N ALA A 23 11.77 -1.06 -3.28
CA ALA A 23 11.17 -1.86 -4.35
C ALA A 23 12.11 -2.99 -4.83
N ASN A 24 13.42 -2.75 -4.84
CA ASN A 24 14.42 -3.76 -5.21
C ASN A 24 14.63 -4.84 -4.13
N ARG A 25 14.35 -4.54 -2.85
CA ARG A 25 14.46 -5.52 -1.76
C ARG A 25 13.26 -6.46 -1.67
N LEU A 26 12.12 -6.09 -2.25
CA LEU A 26 10.91 -6.92 -2.22
C LEU A 26 11.07 -8.19 -3.06
N THR A 27 10.57 -9.30 -2.53
CA THR A 27 10.33 -10.54 -3.27
C THR A 27 9.25 -10.33 -4.33
N ASP A 28 9.14 -11.26 -5.28
CA ASP A 28 8.11 -11.18 -6.31
C ASP A 28 6.70 -11.30 -5.72
N GLU A 29 6.53 -12.09 -4.65
CA GLU A 29 5.27 -12.21 -3.91
C GLU A 29 4.86 -10.88 -3.27
N GLU A 30 5.79 -10.22 -2.55
CA GLU A 30 5.54 -8.90 -1.97
C GLU A 30 5.23 -7.86 -3.04
N LYS A 31 5.99 -7.84 -4.15
CA LYS A 31 5.72 -6.93 -5.29
C LYS A 31 4.33 -7.14 -5.86
N VAL A 32 3.90 -8.39 -6.02
CA VAL A 32 2.55 -8.72 -6.49
C VAL A 32 1.49 -8.22 -5.50
N GLY A 33 1.69 -8.42 -4.19
CA GLY A 33 0.81 -7.90 -3.15
C GLY A 33 0.62 -6.38 -3.21
N GLN A 34 1.70 -5.64 -3.52
CA GLN A 34 1.65 -4.18 -3.66
C GLN A 34 0.80 -3.68 -4.85
N LEU A 35 0.40 -4.55 -5.78
CA LEU A 35 -0.44 -4.19 -6.93
C LEU A 35 -1.94 -4.31 -6.64
N PHE A 36 -2.33 -4.90 -5.51
CA PHE A 36 -3.74 -5.11 -5.18
C PHE A 36 -4.31 -3.98 -4.33
N CYS A 37 -5.53 -3.55 -4.69
CA CYS A 37 -6.37 -2.67 -3.88
C CYS A 37 -7.72 -3.35 -3.67
N LEU A 38 -7.98 -3.78 -2.44
CA LEU A 38 -9.16 -4.57 -2.08
C LEU A 38 -10.24 -3.71 -1.44
N LEU A 39 -11.49 -4.20 -1.45
CA LEU A 39 -12.57 -3.52 -0.73
C LEU A 39 -12.45 -3.80 0.77
N GLY A 40 -12.08 -2.82 1.58
CA GLY A 40 -11.81 -3.04 3.00
C GLY A 40 -13.06 -3.36 3.83
N SER A 41 -14.21 -2.79 3.46
CA SER A 41 -15.45 -2.85 4.25
C SER A 41 -16.15 -4.23 4.26
N ILE A 42 -15.65 -5.21 3.52
CA ILE A 42 -16.24 -6.57 3.47
C ILE A 42 -15.48 -7.59 4.32
N TYR A 43 -14.35 -7.19 4.91
CA TYR A 43 -13.50 -8.05 5.72
C TYR A 43 -13.59 -7.64 7.20
N SER A 44 -13.49 -8.63 8.08
CA SER A 44 -13.24 -8.41 9.50
C SER A 44 -11.80 -7.91 9.74
N ASP A 45 -11.53 -7.36 10.93
CA ASP A 45 -10.20 -6.85 11.27
C ASP A 45 -9.12 -7.96 11.23
N ASP A 46 -9.47 -9.19 11.64
CA ASP A 46 -8.57 -10.34 11.55
C ASP A 46 -8.26 -10.73 10.09
N GLU A 47 -9.25 -10.64 9.20
CA GLU A 47 -9.06 -10.89 7.77
C GLU A 47 -8.22 -9.80 7.11
N LEU A 48 -8.46 -8.52 7.45
CA LEU A 48 -7.63 -7.40 6.98
C LEU A 48 -6.17 -7.58 7.40
N ASN A 49 -5.93 -7.97 8.66
CA ASN A 49 -4.59 -8.24 9.16
C ASN A 49 -3.90 -9.36 8.36
N ARG A 50 -4.60 -10.46 8.08
CA ARG A 50 -4.06 -11.56 7.24
C ARG A 50 -3.78 -11.14 5.82
N LEU A 51 -4.65 -10.32 5.21
CA LEU A 51 -4.44 -9.78 3.86
C LEU A 51 -3.16 -8.94 3.78
N VAL A 52 -2.82 -8.21 4.84
CA VAL A 52 -1.58 -7.43 4.91
C VAL A 52 -0.38 -8.31 5.24
N SER A 53 -0.47 -9.16 6.25
CA SER A 53 0.67 -9.95 6.74
C SER A 53 1.06 -11.08 5.80
N ASP A 54 0.08 -11.80 5.28
CA ASP A 54 0.30 -13.06 4.56
C ASP A 54 0.32 -12.85 3.05
N TYR A 55 -0.40 -11.83 2.55
CA TYR A 55 -0.54 -11.56 1.11
C TYR A 55 0.04 -10.20 0.68
N HIS A 56 0.59 -9.43 1.61
CA HIS A 56 1.27 -8.15 1.34
C HIS A 56 0.42 -7.13 0.57
N VAL A 57 -0.91 -7.20 0.72
CA VAL A 57 -1.85 -6.27 0.07
C VAL A 57 -1.58 -4.85 0.56
N SER A 58 -1.37 -3.92 -0.38
CA SER A 58 -1.01 -2.53 -0.06
C SER A 58 -2.21 -1.59 0.06
N GLY A 59 -3.29 -1.87 -0.68
CA GLY A 59 -4.39 -0.94 -0.85
C GLY A 59 -5.71 -1.46 -0.30
N PHE A 60 -6.43 -0.59 0.42
CA PHE A 60 -7.83 -0.80 0.76
C PHE A 60 -8.67 0.39 0.32
N LEU A 61 -9.73 0.10 -0.43
CA LEU A 61 -10.79 1.03 -0.76
C LEU A 61 -11.94 0.82 0.24
N PHE A 62 -12.29 1.87 0.98
CA PHE A 62 -13.50 1.89 1.78
C PHE A 62 -14.60 2.63 1.02
N ARG A 63 -15.79 2.01 0.92
CA ARG A 63 -16.98 2.70 0.43
C ARG A 63 -17.39 3.78 1.44
N PRO A 64 -18.24 4.75 1.05
CA PRO A 64 -18.75 5.75 1.98
C PRO A 64 -19.31 5.09 3.25
N MET A 65 -18.73 5.44 4.38
CA MET A 65 -19.06 4.95 5.72
C MET A 65 -18.77 6.05 6.74
N PRO A 66 -19.33 5.99 7.96
CA PRO A 66 -19.00 6.93 9.03
C PRO A 66 -17.49 6.99 9.28
N ALA A 67 -16.95 8.20 9.51
CA ALA A 67 -15.51 8.38 9.74
C ALA A 67 -15.01 7.64 10.99
N ASP A 68 -15.85 7.57 12.02
CA ASP A 68 -15.55 6.88 13.28
C ASP A 68 -15.35 5.36 13.06
N ASP A 69 -16.04 4.78 12.07
CA ASP A 69 -15.90 3.36 11.74
C ASP A 69 -14.59 3.07 10.96
N LEU A 70 -14.04 4.09 10.30
CA LEU A 70 -12.75 4.01 9.60
C LEU A 70 -11.56 4.25 10.54
N GLN A 71 -11.70 5.20 11.47
CA GLN A 71 -10.68 5.51 12.47
C GLN A 71 -10.74 4.53 13.65
N LYS A 72 -10.44 3.26 13.39
CA LYS A 72 -10.24 2.28 14.46
C LYS A 72 -8.88 2.57 15.13
N LYS A 73 -8.91 2.91 16.42
CA LYS A 73 -7.72 3.17 17.25
C LYS A 73 -6.99 1.90 17.65
#